data_AF-A0A961JEK7-F1
#
_entry.id   AF-A0A961JEK7-F1
#
_cell.length_a   1.000
_cell.length_b   1.000
_cell.length_c   1.000
_cell.angle_alpha   90.00
_cell.angle_beta   90.00
_cell.angle_gamma   90.00
#
_symmetry.space_group_name_H-M   'P 1'
#
loop_
_entity.id
_entity.type
_entity.pdbx_description
1 polymer ?
#
loop_
_entity_poly.entity_id
_entity_poly.type
_entity_poly.pdbx_seq_one_letter_code
_entity_poly.pdbx_strand_id
1 'polypeptide(L)' 'MTYIVNDKCIACKYTDCVEVCPVDCFYEGENMLVIHPDECIDC' A
#
# COMPACT_ATOMS: atom_id res chain seq x y z
N MET A 1 -4.38 12.46 -6.34
CA MET A 1 -4.83 12.27 -4.95
C MET A 1 -4.56 10.84 -4.53
N THR A 2 -3.37 10.62 -3.96
CA THR A 2 -2.88 9.32 -3.49
C THR A 2 -3.78 8.65 -2.45
N TYR A 3 -3.90 7.32 -2.55
CA TYR A 3 -4.46 6.48 -1.49
C TYR A 3 -3.51 6.31 -0.30
N ILE A 4 -4.08 6.22 0.90
CA ILE A 4 -3.32 6.02 2.14
C ILE A 4 -3.70 4.70 2.81
N VAL A 5 -2.69 3.96 3.27
CA VAL A 5 -2.88 2.79 4.13
C VAL A 5 -3.16 3.29 5.55
N ASN A 6 -4.27 2.85 6.14
CA ASN A 6 -4.62 3.21 7.52
C ASN A 6 -4.05 2.22 8.55
N ASP A 7 -4.26 2.54 9.82
CA ASP A 7 -3.82 1.78 10.99
C ASP A 7 -4.32 0.33 11.05
N LYS A 8 -5.43 0.00 10.36
CA LYS A 8 -5.94 -1.38 10.28
C LYS A 8 -5.01 -2.34 9.55
N CYS A 9 -4.02 -1.83 8.81
CA CYS A 9 -3.01 -2.66 8.17
C CYS A 9 -1.97 -3.19 9.18
N ILE A 10 -1.76 -2.50 10.31
CA ILE A 10 -0.72 -2.82 11.30
C ILE A 10 -0.95 -4.21 11.89
N ALA A 11 0.07 -5.05 11.85
CA ALA A 11 0.09 -6.45 12.31
C ALA A 11 -0.90 -7.40 11.63
N CYS A 12 -1.69 -6.91 10.67
CA CYS A 12 -2.49 -7.74 9.77
C CYS A 12 -1.73 -8.06 8.50
N LYS A 13 -1.29 -7.02 7.76
CA LYS A 13 -0.44 -7.14 6.57
C LYS A 13 -0.87 -8.27 5.61
N TYR A 14 -2.14 -8.29 5.20
CA TYR A 14 -2.70 -9.34 4.33
C TYR A 14 -2.09 -9.37 2.92
N THR A 15 -1.52 -8.26 2.45
CA THR A 15 -0.86 -8.11 1.12
C THR A 15 -1.77 -8.20 -0.11
N ASP A 16 -3.08 -8.46 0.03
CA ASP A 16 -4.06 -8.52 -1.08
C ASP A 16 -4.07 -7.26 -1.96
N CYS A 17 -3.74 -6.10 -1.39
CA CYS A 17 -3.70 -4.83 -2.12
C CYS A 17 -2.54 -4.72 -3.13
N VAL A 18 -1.47 -5.51 -2.95
CA VAL A 18 -0.30 -5.49 -3.84
C VAL A 18 -0.62 -6.17 -5.17
N GLU A 19 -1.38 -7.27 -5.14
CA GLU A 19 -1.70 -8.04 -6.36
C GLU A 19 -2.53 -7.25 -7.39
N VAL A 20 -3.31 -6.28 -6.92
CA VAL A 20 -4.17 -5.45 -7.79
C VAL A 20 -3.51 -4.13 -8.19
N CYS A 21 -2.35 -3.79 -7.65
CA CYS A 21 -1.69 -2.52 -7.94
C CYS A 21 -1.03 -2.56 -9.32
N PRO A 22 -1.44 -1.73 -10.29
CA PRO A 22 -0.90 -1.80 -11.66
C PRO A 22 0.52 -1.24 -11.81
N VAL A 23 1.04 -0.57 -10.78
CA VAL A 23 2.31 0.19 -10.80
C VAL A 23 3.22 -0.19 -9.62
N ASP A 24 2.89 -1.25 -8.88
CA ASP A 24 3.69 -1.77 -7.76
C ASP A 24 4.15 -0.70 -6.75
N CYS A 25 3.30 0.30 -6.44
CA CYS A 25 3.67 1.44 -5.59
C CYS A 25 3.63 1.15 -4.07
N PHE A 26 3.57 -0.13 -3.67
CA PHE A 26 3.54 -0.55 -2.27
C PHE A 26 4.93 -0.91 -1.77
N TYR A 27 5.28 -0.40 -0.59
CA TYR A 27 6.53 -0.68 0.09
C TYR A 27 6.28 -1.39 1.42
N GLU A 28 7.14 -2.35 1.72
CA GLU A 28 7.01 -3.21 2.88
C GLU A 28 7.73 -2.61 4.10
N GLY A 29 6.97 -2.24 5.12
CA GLY A 29 7.48 -1.91 6.45
C GLY A 29 7.49 -3.14 7.38
N GLU A 30 8.03 -2.98 8.59
CA GLU A 30 8.13 -4.06 9.58
C GLU A 30 6.78 -4.74 9.83
N ASN A 31 5.73 -3.95 10.11
CA ASN A 31 4.42 -4.48 10.53
C ASN A 31 3.25 -3.98 9.67
N MET A 32 3.50 -3.24 8.60
CA MET A 32 2.46 -2.68 7.72
C MET A 32 3.00 -2.42 6.31
N LEU A 33 2.11 -2.24 5.35
CA LEU A 33 2.43 -1.73 4.02
C LEU A 33 2.23 -0.22 3.96
N VAL A 34 3.01 0.45 3.12
CA VAL A 34 2.86 1.89 2.83
C VAL A 34 2.80 2.11 1.32
N ILE A 35 2.07 3.15 0.88
CA ILE A 35 1.95 3.54 -0.52
C ILE A 35 2.88 4.72 -0.80
N HIS A 36 3.66 4.66 -1.88
CA HIS A 36 4.48 5.79 -2.32
C HIS A 36 3.61 6.80 -3.08
N PRO A 37 3.54 8.07 -2.62
CA PRO A 37 2.59 9.03 -3.18
C PRO A 37 2.90 9.41 -4.62
N ASP A 38 4.17 9.50 -4.99
CA ASP A 38 4.57 9.91 -6.35
C ASP A 38 4.43 8.80 -7.40
N GLU A 39 4.30 7.54 -6.97
CA GLU A 39 4.16 6.38 -7.85
C GLU A 39 2.70 5.93 -7.96
N CYS A 40 1.86 6.29 -6.99
CA CYS A 40 0.43 6.00 -7.01
C CYS A 40 -0.27 6.81 -8.13
N ILE A 41 -0.98 6.10 -9.00
CA ILE A 41 -1.70 6.69 -10.14
C ILE A 41 -3.21 6.87 -9.91
N ASP A 42 -3.67 6.72 -8.66
CA ASP A 42 -5.07 6.86 -8.25
C ASP A 42 -6.07 5.98 -9.03
N CYS A 43 -5.69 4.73 -9.29
CA CYS A 43 -6.54 3.74 -9.96
C CYS A 43 -7.73 3.26 -9.11
#